data_AF-U6K3J2-F1
#
_entry.id   AF-U6K3J2-F1
#
_cell.length_a   1.000
_cell.length_b   1.000
_cell.length_c   1.000
_cell.angle_alpha   90.00
_cell.angle_beta   90.00
_cell.angle_gamma   90.00
#
_symmetry.space_group_name_H-M   'P 1'
#
loop_
_entity.id
_entity.type
_entity.pdbx_description
1 polymer ?
#
loop_
_entity_poly.entity_id
_entity_poly.type
_entity_poly.pdbx_seq_one_letter_code
_entity_poly.pdbx_strand_id
1 'polypeptide(L)'
;MRNDCIDILSALMQHCPENLSFEAVQALEHARVFLHYPIRPSVMYELLDLTNTQYFKRTLELLLSEHAQTAERVLQIAPVFWYNASIHQDSEPVRVIAVATTRNFYIVERPPGLRDPLHPEVEFMYRSGEGFVILETRKYKKLKKIIKGFPADNWLAAGWMLQEEENGVYTETFDCLLMEVITQTTDFIFCLRALSGETEEERVQVLRDVVSAECLLQHLPLQLIRDSFLAIQRTSAEDEAPVDRLGLYILTSMCN
;
A
#
# COMPACT_ATOMS: atom_id res chain seq x y z
N MET A 1 -7.63 -16.43 14.30
CA MET A 1 -7.38 -16.68 15.75
C MET A 1 -6.02 -16.16 16.21
N ARG A 2 -4.89 -16.64 15.65
CA ARG A 2 -3.54 -16.10 16.02
C ARG A 2 -3.46 -14.59 15.78
N ASN A 3 -3.78 -14.13 14.57
CA ASN A 3 -3.71 -12.71 14.22
C ASN A 3 -4.65 -11.89 15.09
N ASP A 4 -5.91 -12.32 15.26
CA ASP A 4 -6.87 -11.64 16.13
C ASP A 4 -6.40 -11.51 17.59
N CYS A 5 -5.73 -12.53 18.14
CA CYS A 5 -5.15 -12.45 19.47
C CYS A 5 -3.98 -11.45 19.54
N ILE A 6 -3.12 -11.43 18.53
CA ILE A 6 -2.01 -10.47 18.46
C ILE A 6 -2.56 -9.04 18.32
N ASP A 7 -3.62 -8.86 17.54
CA ASP A 7 -4.28 -7.56 17.37
C ASP A 7 -4.88 -7.06 18.69
N ILE A 8 -5.60 -7.92 19.42
CA ILE A 8 -6.17 -7.56 20.74
C ILE A 8 -5.06 -7.24 21.75
N LEU A 9 -4.00 -8.05 21.81
CA LEU A 9 -2.89 -7.84 22.73
C LEU A 9 -2.13 -6.55 22.41
N SER A 10 -1.88 -6.27 21.12
CA SER A 10 -1.22 -5.04 20.69
C SER A 10 -2.05 -3.80 21.05
N ALA A 11 -3.38 -3.87 20.91
CA ALA A 11 -4.28 -2.80 21.33
C ALA A 11 -4.25 -2.59 22.84
N LEU A 12 -4.27 -3.68 23.64
CA LEU A 12 -4.14 -3.59 25.10
C LEU A 12 -2.81 -2.95 25.50
N MET A 13 -1.70 -3.34 24.88
CA MET A 13 -0.39 -2.76 25.13
C MET A 13 -0.35 -1.25 24.85
N GLN A 14 -1.03 -0.78 23.80
CA GLN A 14 -1.13 0.64 23.47
C GLN A 14 -1.92 1.48 24.49
N HIS A 15 -2.87 0.85 25.18
CA HIS A 15 -3.68 1.50 26.21
C HIS A 15 -3.05 1.43 27.59
N CYS A 16 -2.01 0.61 27.78
CA CYS A 16 -1.24 0.55 29.01
C CYS A 16 -0.29 1.76 29.12
N PRO A 17 -0.14 2.34 30.32
CA PRO A 17 0.96 3.27 30.61
C PRO A 17 2.32 2.65 30.28
N GLU A 18 3.29 3.47 29.85
CA GLU A 18 4.62 3.02 29.36
C GLU A 18 5.32 2.00 30.27
N ASN A 19 5.20 2.16 31.59
CA ASN A 19 5.82 1.24 32.56
C ASN A 19 5.12 -0.13 32.61
N LEU A 20 3.82 -0.18 32.30
CA LEU A 20 2.98 -1.38 32.42
C LEU A 20 2.88 -2.17 31.11
N SER A 21 3.19 -1.56 29.96
CA SER A 21 3.12 -2.23 28.66
C SER A 21 4.17 -3.35 28.58
N PHE A 22 5.43 -3.07 28.95
CA PHE A 22 6.51 -4.07 29.01
C PHE A 22 6.30 -5.11 30.11
N GLU A 23 5.81 -4.70 31.29
CA GLU A 23 5.45 -5.64 32.36
C GLU A 23 4.32 -6.58 31.93
N ALA A 24 3.35 -6.10 31.15
CA ALA A 24 2.29 -6.93 30.57
C ALA A 24 2.84 -7.93 29.55
N VAL A 25 3.84 -7.56 28.73
CA VAL A 25 4.54 -8.50 27.82
C VAL A 25 5.24 -9.60 28.60
N GLN A 26 5.98 -9.23 29.64
CA GLN A 26 6.69 -10.19 30.49
C GLN A 26 5.70 -11.10 31.24
N ALA A 27 4.57 -10.54 31.70
CA ALA A 27 3.50 -11.31 32.32
C ALA A 27 2.82 -12.27 31.32
N LEU A 28 2.69 -11.90 30.04
CA LEU A 28 2.18 -12.76 28.97
C LEU A 28 3.13 -13.91 28.64
N GLU A 29 4.44 -13.66 28.64
CA GLU A 29 5.46 -14.70 28.49
C GLU A 29 5.36 -15.76 29.60
N HIS A 30 4.94 -15.36 30.80
CA HIS A 30 4.80 -16.22 31.97
C HIS A 30 3.34 -16.64 32.25
N ALA A 31 2.38 -16.20 31.43
CA ALA A 31 0.97 -16.44 31.63
C ALA A 31 0.66 -17.93 31.43
N ARG A 32 0.10 -18.54 32.47
CA ARG A 32 -0.28 -19.96 32.51
C ARG A 32 -1.35 -20.36 31.47
N VAL A 33 -1.92 -19.43 30.71
CA VAL A 33 -2.83 -19.77 29.60
C VAL A 33 -2.09 -20.54 28.50
N PHE A 34 -0.79 -20.30 28.33
CA PHE A 34 0.07 -21.00 27.38
C PHE A 34 0.81 -22.21 27.97
N LEU A 35 0.33 -22.77 29.10
CA LEU A 35 0.97 -23.79 29.96
C LEU A 35 1.61 -25.02 29.28
N HIS A 36 1.43 -25.23 27.97
CA HIS A 36 2.08 -26.31 27.23
C HIS A 36 3.24 -25.87 26.32
N TYR A 37 3.34 -24.60 25.94
CA TYR A 37 4.46 -24.06 25.17
C TYR A 37 4.66 -22.57 25.46
N PRO A 38 5.88 -22.10 25.81
CA PRO A 38 6.16 -20.67 25.87
C PRO A 38 5.78 -20.01 24.54
N ILE A 39 5.30 -18.76 24.58
CA ILE A 39 5.08 -17.98 23.37
C ILE A 39 6.38 -18.01 22.57
N ARG A 40 6.35 -18.54 21.35
CA ARG A 40 7.55 -18.63 20.52
C ARG A 40 8.11 -17.22 20.33
N PRO A 41 9.44 -17.03 20.39
CA PRO A 41 10.06 -15.72 20.17
C PRO A 41 9.54 -15.02 18.91
N SER A 42 9.30 -15.77 17.83
CA SER A 42 8.72 -15.25 16.58
C SER A 42 7.36 -14.57 16.76
N VAL A 43 6.48 -15.10 17.63
CA VAL A 43 5.16 -14.50 17.93
C VAL A 43 5.33 -13.25 18.77
N MET A 44 6.31 -13.23 19.67
CA MET A 44 6.63 -12.04 20.47
C MET A 44 7.17 -10.90 19.58
N TYR A 45 8.06 -11.22 18.65
CA TYR A 45 8.55 -10.26 17.65
C TYR A 45 7.40 -9.68 16.82
N GLU A 46 6.47 -10.52 16.35
CA GLU A 46 5.28 -10.04 15.62
C GLU A 46 4.39 -9.13 16.47
N LEU A 47 4.17 -9.45 17.75
CA LEU A 47 3.38 -8.63 18.66
C LEU A 47 4.01 -7.25 18.90
N LEU A 48 5.31 -7.22 19.18
CA LEU A 48 6.06 -5.98 19.41
C LEU A 48 6.10 -5.12 18.15
N ASP A 49 6.32 -5.75 16.99
CA ASP A 49 6.35 -5.08 15.69
C ASP A 49 5.00 -4.47 15.32
N LEU A 50 3.89 -5.18 15.54
CA LEU A 50 2.54 -4.64 15.36
C LEU A 50 2.26 -3.49 16.33
N THR A 51 2.67 -3.63 17.59
CA THR A 51 2.50 -2.58 18.60
C THR A 51 3.27 -1.31 18.21
N ASN A 52 4.53 -1.45 17.80
CA ASN A 52 5.36 -0.32 17.33
C ASN A 52 4.78 0.33 16.07
N THR A 53 4.26 -0.46 15.13
CA THR A 53 3.59 0.05 13.92
C THR A 53 2.36 0.88 14.27
N GLN A 54 1.58 0.45 15.25
CA GLN A 54 0.38 1.18 15.69
C GLN A 54 0.72 2.45 16.49
N TYR A 55 1.74 2.41 17.36
CA TYR A 55 2.25 3.62 18.01
C TYR A 55 2.73 4.63 16.96
N PHE A 56 3.53 4.18 15.99
CA PHE A 56 3.98 5.03 14.88
C PHE A 56 2.80 5.62 14.12
N LYS A 57 1.79 4.80 13.77
CA LYS A 57 0.57 5.26 13.09
C LYS A 57 -0.15 6.35 13.89
N ARG A 58 -0.31 6.17 15.20
CA ARG A 58 -0.99 7.15 16.06
C ARG A 58 -0.21 8.44 16.23
N THR A 59 1.11 8.35 16.40
CA THR A 59 1.97 9.54 16.46
C THR A 59 1.91 10.31 15.13
N LEU A 60 1.95 9.59 14.01
CA LEU A 60 1.79 10.19 12.68
C LEU A 60 0.43 10.86 12.50
N GLU A 61 -0.67 10.25 12.96
CA GLU A 61 -2.00 10.86 12.94
C GLU A 61 -2.04 12.19 13.70
N LEU A 62 -1.45 12.25 14.90
CA LEU A 62 -1.41 13.49 15.70
C LEU A 62 -0.63 14.58 14.97
N LEU A 63 0.52 14.24 14.42
CA LEU A 63 1.39 15.22 13.78
C LEU A 63 0.84 15.68 12.42
N LEU A 64 0.26 14.78 11.62
CA LEU A 64 -0.44 15.14 10.39
C LEU A 64 -1.67 16.01 10.70
N SER A 65 -2.38 15.72 11.80
CA SER A 65 -3.52 16.52 12.22
C SER A 65 -3.11 17.94 12.65
N GLU A 66 -1.98 18.08 13.34
CA GLU A 66 -1.43 19.39 13.68
C GLU A 66 -0.99 20.17 12.44
N HIS A 67 -0.27 19.50 11.53
CA HIS A 67 0.21 20.09 10.28
C HIS A 67 -0.97 20.54 9.38
N ALA A 68 -1.99 19.70 9.24
CA ALA A 68 -3.17 20.00 8.44
C ALA A 68 -4.19 20.91 9.15
N GLN A 69 -3.98 21.24 10.44
CA GLN A 69 -4.92 21.96 11.31
C GLN A 69 -6.33 21.32 11.35
N THR A 70 -6.41 20.02 11.03
CA THR A 70 -7.66 19.29 10.93
C THR A 70 -7.46 17.85 11.36
N ALA A 71 -8.50 17.23 11.94
CA ALA A 71 -8.40 15.84 12.34
C ALA A 71 -8.18 14.93 11.12
N GLU A 72 -7.01 14.33 11.06
CA GLU A 72 -6.63 13.35 10.04
C GLU A 72 -6.46 11.97 10.67
N ARG A 73 -7.14 10.99 10.08
CA ARG A 73 -6.99 9.59 10.48
C ARG A 73 -6.25 8.83 9.39
N VAL A 74 -5.23 8.08 9.76
CA VAL A 74 -4.45 7.25 8.83
C VAL A 74 -5.25 6.00 8.52
N LEU A 75 -5.60 5.84 7.25
CA LEU A 75 -6.35 4.69 6.75
C LEU A 75 -5.40 3.58 6.32
N GLN A 76 -4.38 3.93 5.55
CA GLN A 76 -3.35 3.01 5.09
C GLN A 76 -1.96 3.63 5.18
N ILE A 77 -0.97 2.80 5.48
CA ILE A 77 0.44 3.17 5.58
C ILE A 77 1.30 2.06 4.99
N ALA A 78 2.23 2.41 4.10
CA ALA A 78 3.12 1.44 3.48
C ALA A 78 4.52 2.05 3.25
N PRO A 79 5.59 1.30 3.55
CA PRO A 79 6.92 1.64 3.08
C PRO A 79 7.01 1.35 1.57
N VAL A 80 7.47 2.34 0.81
CA VAL A 80 7.51 2.30 -0.65
C VAL A 80 8.81 2.87 -1.19
N PHE A 81 9.21 2.41 -2.37
CA PHE A 81 10.08 3.18 -3.24
C PHE A 81 9.22 4.08 -4.11
N TRP A 82 9.38 5.39 -3.94
CA TRP A 82 8.64 6.40 -4.66
C TRP A 82 9.48 6.94 -5.81
N TYR A 83 8.86 6.99 -6.99
CA TYR A 83 9.39 7.64 -8.17
C TYR A 83 8.34 8.59 -8.74
N ASN A 84 8.76 9.81 -9.06
CA ASN A 84 7.95 10.79 -9.75
C ASN A 84 8.82 11.42 -10.82
N ALA A 85 8.39 11.37 -12.09
CA ALA A 85 9.19 11.83 -13.22
C ALA A 85 9.56 13.32 -13.13
N SER A 86 8.73 14.15 -12.49
CA SER A 86 8.99 15.59 -12.34
C SER A 86 10.06 15.89 -11.29
N ILE A 87 10.29 14.98 -10.33
CA ILE A 87 11.21 15.17 -9.20
C ILE A 87 12.48 14.33 -9.38
N HIS A 88 12.34 13.13 -9.94
CA HIS A 88 13.35 12.08 -9.96
C HIS A 88 13.84 11.74 -11.37
N GLN A 89 13.74 12.67 -12.33
CA GLN A 89 14.10 12.39 -13.73
C GLN A 89 15.52 11.81 -13.87
N ASP A 90 16.47 12.31 -13.08
CA ASP A 90 17.88 11.92 -13.10
C ASP A 90 18.33 11.18 -11.82
N SER A 91 17.40 10.70 -10.99
CA SER A 91 17.71 10.05 -9.71
C SER A 91 17.01 8.71 -9.52
N GLU A 92 17.57 7.90 -8.62
CA GLU A 92 16.98 6.62 -8.25
C GLU A 92 15.71 6.82 -7.40
N PRO A 93 14.75 5.87 -7.44
CA PRO A 93 13.57 5.90 -6.58
C PRO A 93 13.94 6.02 -5.09
N VAL A 94 13.28 6.93 -4.38
CA VAL A 94 13.58 7.22 -2.97
C VAL A 94 12.73 6.35 -2.06
N ARG A 95 13.35 5.76 -1.04
CA ARG A 95 12.65 4.94 -0.05
C ARG A 95 11.95 5.83 0.98
N VAL A 96 10.62 5.78 1.01
CA VAL A 96 9.75 6.67 1.79
C VAL A 96 8.58 5.89 2.40
N ILE A 97 7.73 6.57 3.16
CA ILE A 97 6.45 6.01 3.62
C ILE A 97 5.32 6.75 2.91
N ALA A 98 4.47 5.98 2.21
CA ALA A 98 3.22 6.47 1.67
C ALA A 98 2.13 6.36 2.73
N VAL A 99 1.37 7.44 2.91
CA VAL A 99 0.34 7.54 3.96
C VAL A 99 -0.94 8.04 3.32
N ALA A 100 -1.98 7.20 3.34
CA ALA A 100 -3.32 7.60 2.95
C ALA A 100 -4.12 7.94 4.21
N THR A 101 -4.55 9.19 4.33
CA THR A 101 -5.41 9.64 5.43
C THR A 101 -6.85 9.83 4.95
N THR A 102 -7.75 10.21 5.85
CA THR A 102 -9.12 10.57 5.50
C THR A 102 -9.26 11.75 4.53
N ARG A 103 -8.24 12.62 4.42
CA ARG A 103 -8.36 13.89 3.67
C ARG A 103 -7.32 14.08 2.60
N ASN A 104 -6.09 13.70 2.89
CA ASN A 104 -4.96 13.91 2.00
C ASN A 104 -4.08 12.67 1.92
N PHE A 105 -3.35 12.56 0.82
CA PHE A 105 -2.30 11.58 0.63
C PHE A 105 -0.95 12.25 0.88
N TYR A 106 -0.12 11.63 1.71
CA TYR A 106 1.20 12.15 2.06
C TYR A 106 2.28 11.18 1.65
N ILE A 107 3.41 11.75 1.29
CA ILE A 107 4.68 11.06 1.19
C ILE A 107 5.57 11.63 2.27
N VAL A 108 5.95 10.79 3.22
CA VAL A 108 6.78 11.18 4.36
C VAL A 108 8.09 10.44 4.33
N GLU A 109 9.13 11.08 4.85
CA GLU A 109 10.42 10.43 5.03
C GLU A 109 10.29 9.19 5.91
N ARG A 110 11.03 8.14 5.55
CA ARG A 110 11.11 6.95 6.38
C ARG A 110 11.91 7.27 7.64
N PRO A 111 11.41 6.98 8.84
CA PRO A 111 12.15 7.24 10.07
C PRO A 111 13.47 6.44 10.07
N PRO A 112 14.59 7.06 10.46
CA PRO A 112 15.86 6.35 10.60
C PRO A 112 15.76 5.31 11.73
N GLY A 113 16.37 4.15 11.55
CA GLY A 113 16.44 3.13 12.60
C GLY A 113 16.43 1.69 12.08
N LEU A 114 17.08 0.80 12.83
CA LEU A 114 16.97 -0.64 12.64
C LEU A 114 15.64 -1.12 13.21
N ARG A 115 14.98 -2.07 12.54
CA ARG A 115 13.77 -2.73 13.04
C ARG A 115 14.16 -3.75 14.11
N ASP A 116 14.56 -3.29 15.30
CA ASP A 116 14.63 -4.13 16.50
C ASP A 116 13.39 -3.89 17.36
N PRO A 117 12.40 -4.81 17.38
CA PRO A 117 11.19 -4.65 18.17
C PRO A 117 11.43 -4.64 19.68
N LEU A 118 12.58 -5.15 20.15
CA LEU A 118 12.95 -5.18 21.57
C LEU A 118 13.62 -3.88 22.03
N HIS A 119 14.27 -3.16 21.12
CA HIS A 119 14.96 -1.90 21.38
C HIS A 119 14.61 -0.89 20.27
N PRO A 120 13.39 -0.31 20.27
CA PRO A 120 13.08 0.78 19.37
C PRO A 120 14.02 1.96 19.68
N GLU A 121 15.03 2.20 18.84
CA GLU A 121 16.03 3.27 19.05
C GLU A 121 15.39 4.67 18.92
N VAL A 122 14.28 4.78 18.19
CA VAL A 122 13.52 6.01 18.02
C VAL A 122 12.23 5.90 18.80
N GLU A 123 12.20 6.46 20.00
CA GLU A 123 10.95 6.83 20.62
C GLU A 123 10.31 7.90 19.74
N PHE A 124 9.17 7.58 19.11
CA PHE A 124 8.33 8.57 18.42
C PHE A 124 7.66 9.47 19.46
N MET A 125 8.46 10.16 20.26
CA MET A 125 8.01 11.21 21.15
C MET A 125 7.71 12.44 20.32
N TYR A 126 6.47 12.92 20.42
CA TYR A 126 6.08 14.24 19.96
C TYR A 126 6.93 15.30 20.68
N ARG A 127 8.08 15.68 20.10
CA ARG A 127 8.85 16.84 20.52
C ARG A 127 8.85 17.85 19.39
N SER A 128 8.33 19.02 19.67
CA SER A 128 8.34 20.16 18.75
C SER A 128 9.75 20.39 18.20
N GLY A 129 9.97 20.11 16.92
CA GLY A 129 11.23 20.37 16.22
C GLY A 129 12.01 19.12 15.77
N GLU A 130 11.70 17.93 16.29
CA GLU A 130 12.28 16.66 15.82
C GLU A 130 11.12 15.77 15.35
N GLY A 131 10.88 15.73 14.05
CA GLY A 131 9.73 15.06 13.45
C GLY A 131 10.03 14.50 12.07
N PHE A 132 9.10 13.67 11.59
CA PHE A 132 9.09 13.17 10.22
C PHE A 132 8.96 14.34 9.24
N VAL A 133 9.72 14.29 8.15
CA VAL A 133 9.65 15.30 7.10
C VAL A 133 8.56 14.90 6.11
N ILE A 134 7.61 15.79 5.88
CA ILE A 134 6.64 15.63 4.79
C ILE A 134 7.32 16.07 3.50
N LEU A 135 7.47 15.14 2.55
CA LEU A 135 8.10 15.40 1.25
C LEU A 135 7.06 15.96 0.28
N GLU A 136 5.88 15.34 0.20
CA GLU A 136 4.82 15.73 -0.71
C GLU A 136 3.44 15.56 -0.09
N THR A 137 2.50 16.42 -0.48
CA THR A 137 1.09 16.35 -0.08
C THR A 137 0.19 16.44 -1.31
N ARG A 138 -0.70 15.46 -1.48
CA ARG A 138 -1.67 15.38 -2.59
C ARG A 138 -3.10 15.36 -2.04
N LYS A 139 -4.01 16.05 -2.73
CA LYS A 139 -5.45 16.05 -2.41
C LYS A 139 -6.17 15.01 -3.25
N TYR A 140 -7.04 14.20 -2.65
CA TYR A 140 -7.81 13.18 -3.39
C TYR A 140 -8.68 13.74 -4.50
N LYS A 141 -9.17 14.97 -4.37
CA LYS A 141 -9.91 15.68 -5.44
C LYS A 141 -9.10 15.86 -6.74
N LYS A 142 -7.77 15.81 -6.66
CA LYS A 142 -6.88 15.92 -7.82
C LYS A 142 -6.50 14.56 -8.41
N LEU A 143 -6.90 13.45 -7.78
CA LEU A 143 -6.65 12.11 -8.29
C LEU A 143 -7.53 11.87 -9.53
N LYS A 144 -6.93 11.37 -10.61
CA LYS A 144 -7.64 11.10 -11.87
C LYS A 144 -7.62 9.65 -12.28
N LYS A 145 -6.50 8.97 -12.06
CA LYS A 145 -6.29 7.60 -12.52
C LYS A 145 -5.44 6.86 -11.49
N ILE A 146 -5.74 5.59 -11.31
CA ILE A 146 -4.86 4.66 -10.60
C ILE A 146 -4.49 3.57 -11.60
N ILE A 147 -3.20 3.33 -11.80
CA ILE A 147 -2.72 2.26 -12.67
C ILE A 147 -2.17 1.16 -11.77
N LYS A 148 -2.76 -0.03 -11.89
CA LYS A 148 -2.26 -1.24 -11.25
C LYS A 148 -1.12 -1.82 -12.09
N GLY A 149 0.02 -2.05 -11.45
CA GLY A 149 1.20 -2.58 -12.09
C GLY A 149 1.02 -3.96 -12.73
N PHE A 150 1.74 -4.19 -13.82
CA PHE A 150 1.91 -5.48 -14.49
C PHE A 150 3.39 -5.66 -14.81
N PRO A 151 3.97 -6.88 -14.72
CA PRO A 151 3.35 -8.16 -14.34
C PRO A 151 3.32 -8.39 -12.83
N ALA A 152 4.01 -7.55 -12.06
CA ALA A 152 4.10 -7.68 -10.62
C ALA A 152 3.02 -6.86 -9.91
N ASP A 153 2.32 -7.49 -8.96
CA ASP A 153 1.27 -6.87 -8.14
C ASP A 153 1.84 -5.99 -6.99
N ASN A 154 3.13 -5.68 -7.00
CA ASN A 154 3.83 -4.95 -5.94
C ASN A 154 3.94 -3.45 -6.18
N TRP A 155 3.41 -2.92 -7.29
CA TRP A 155 3.48 -1.49 -7.57
C TRP A 155 2.18 -0.93 -8.14
N LEU A 156 2.00 0.38 -7.93
CA LEU A 156 0.89 1.16 -8.48
C LEU A 156 1.40 2.53 -8.91
N ALA A 157 0.72 3.17 -9.86
CA ALA A 157 0.92 4.58 -10.17
C ALA A 157 -0.36 5.38 -9.90
N ALA A 158 -0.24 6.43 -9.09
CA ALA A 158 -1.33 7.38 -8.82
C ALA A 158 -1.15 8.62 -9.70
N GLY A 159 -2.10 8.85 -10.61
CA GLY A 159 -2.12 9.98 -11.53
C GLY A 159 -2.87 11.16 -10.93
N TRP A 160 -2.17 12.28 -10.74
CA TRP A 160 -2.67 13.51 -10.14
C TRP A 160 -2.68 14.65 -11.16
N MET A 161 -3.65 15.55 -11.01
CA MET A 161 -3.68 16.80 -11.76
C MET A 161 -2.82 17.85 -11.05
N LEU A 162 -1.75 18.28 -11.71
CA LEU A 162 -1.11 19.55 -11.36
C LEU A 162 -1.82 20.69 -12.09
N GLN A 163 -1.97 21.78 -11.35
CA GLN A 163 -2.32 23.07 -11.94
C GLN A 163 -1.01 23.84 -12.02
N GLU A 164 -0.56 24.19 -13.22
CA GLU A 164 0.30 25.34 -13.41
C GLU A 164 -0.25 26.27 -14.50
N GLU A 165 -0.35 27.53 -14.07
CA GLU A 165 -0.42 28.84 -14.73
C GLU A 165 -1.22 29.10 -16.02
N GLU A 166 -2.07 30.13 -15.88
CA GLU A 166 -2.63 31.12 -16.84
C GLU A 166 -3.31 30.68 -18.15
N ASN A 167 -3.07 29.48 -18.68
CA ASN A 167 -3.61 29.02 -19.97
C ASN A 167 -4.53 27.80 -19.90
N GLY A 168 -4.89 27.33 -18.70
CA GLY A 168 -5.88 26.26 -18.52
C GLY A 168 -5.44 24.87 -19.03
N VAL A 169 -4.14 24.68 -19.32
CA VAL A 169 -3.58 23.38 -19.68
C VAL A 169 -3.24 22.62 -18.41
N TYR A 170 -3.96 21.54 -18.15
CA TYR A 170 -3.69 20.66 -17.02
C TYR A 170 -2.60 19.66 -17.37
N THR A 171 -1.57 19.57 -16.53
CA THR A 171 -0.53 18.54 -16.63
C THR A 171 -0.82 17.40 -15.66
N GLU A 172 -0.80 16.15 -16.15
CA GLU A 172 -0.92 14.95 -15.32
C GLU A 172 0.48 14.54 -14.84
N THR A 173 0.65 14.33 -13.53
CA THR A 173 1.85 13.70 -12.96
C THR A 173 1.52 12.39 -12.29
N PHE A 174 2.46 11.45 -12.35
CA PHE A 174 2.31 10.14 -11.74
C PHE A 174 3.28 9.97 -10.58
N ASP A 175 2.73 9.64 -9.42
CA ASP A 175 3.50 9.09 -8.30
C ASP A 175 3.50 7.56 -8.45
N CYS A 176 4.62 7.01 -8.89
CA CYS A 176 4.86 5.57 -8.98
C CYS A 176 5.34 5.07 -7.63
N LEU A 177 4.60 4.13 -7.04
CA LEU A 177 4.85 3.58 -5.71
C LEU A 177 5.10 2.08 -5.85
N LEU A 178 6.33 1.66 -5.57
CA LEU A 178 6.71 0.25 -5.46
C LEU A 178 6.69 -0.14 -3.98
N MET A 179 5.72 -0.98 -3.60
CA MET A 179 5.49 -1.41 -2.22
C MET A 179 6.56 -2.43 -1.81
N GLU A 180 7.11 -2.29 -0.60
CA GLU A 180 7.99 -3.33 -0.03
C GLU A 180 7.20 -4.60 0.34
N VAL A 181 5.91 -4.44 0.68
CA VAL A 181 5.01 -5.54 1.05
C VAL A 181 3.94 -5.71 -0.03
N ILE A 182 3.99 -6.82 -0.77
CA ILE A 182 3.15 -7.08 -1.96
C ILE A 182 1.65 -7.00 -1.66
N THR A 183 1.21 -7.49 -0.49
CA THR A 183 -0.21 -7.50 -0.13
C THR A 183 -0.79 -6.09 0.06
N GLN A 184 0.05 -5.10 0.39
CA GLN A 184 -0.41 -3.74 0.67
C GLN A 184 -0.81 -2.97 -0.59
N THR A 185 -0.32 -3.36 -1.79
CA THR A 185 -0.66 -2.65 -3.05
C THR A 185 -2.16 -2.63 -3.28
N THR A 186 -2.82 -3.78 -3.09
CA THR A 186 -4.25 -3.93 -3.34
C THR A 186 -5.07 -3.10 -2.34
N ASP A 187 -4.70 -3.16 -1.05
CA ASP A 187 -5.34 -2.38 0.01
C ASP A 187 -5.18 -0.86 -0.22
N PHE A 188 -4.00 -0.42 -0.70
CA PHE A 188 -3.76 0.96 -1.07
C PHE A 188 -4.62 1.40 -2.27
N ILE A 189 -4.71 0.59 -3.32
CA ILE A 189 -5.55 0.89 -4.48
C ILE A 189 -7.01 1.05 -4.05
N PHE A 190 -7.53 0.13 -3.24
CA PHE A 190 -8.90 0.22 -2.73
C PHE A 190 -9.11 1.47 -1.87
N CYS A 191 -8.15 1.80 -1.01
CA CYS A 191 -8.20 2.99 -0.17
C CYS A 191 -8.21 4.28 -1.00
N LEU A 192 -7.28 4.44 -1.94
CA LEU A 192 -7.20 5.60 -2.82
C LEU A 192 -8.45 5.76 -3.68
N ARG A 193 -8.96 4.65 -4.23
CA ARG A 193 -10.21 4.64 -5.00
C ARG A 193 -11.39 5.09 -4.14
N ALA A 194 -11.54 4.55 -2.94
CA ALA A 194 -12.64 4.90 -2.04
C ALA A 194 -12.62 6.38 -1.62
N LEU A 195 -11.44 6.98 -1.48
CA LEU A 195 -11.27 8.38 -1.07
C LEU A 195 -11.38 9.38 -2.24
N SER A 196 -11.33 8.90 -3.48
CA SER A 196 -11.38 9.76 -4.67
C SER A 196 -12.76 10.37 -4.95
N GLY A 197 -13.84 9.74 -4.50
CA GLY A 197 -15.22 10.20 -4.74
C GLY A 197 -16.23 9.56 -3.78
N GLU A 198 -17.35 10.24 -3.53
CA GLU A 198 -18.37 9.78 -2.59
C GLU A 198 -19.17 8.61 -3.17
N THR A 199 -19.48 8.68 -4.47
CA THR A 199 -20.23 7.68 -5.22
C THR A 199 -19.33 6.84 -6.14
N GLU A 200 -19.76 5.64 -6.52
CA GLU A 200 -18.99 4.76 -7.44
C GLU A 200 -18.71 5.40 -8.80
N GLU A 201 -19.59 6.30 -9.28
CA GLU A 201 -19.43 7.00 -10.56
C GLU A 201 -18.40 8.12 -10.50
N GLU A 202 -18.25 8.77 -9.34
CA GLU A 202 -17.24 9.80 -9.10
C GLU A 202 -15.85 9.21 -8.83
N ARG A 203 -15.80 7.95 -8.40
CA ARG A 203 -14.54 7.29 -8.05
C ARG A 203 -13.67 7.09 -9.28
N VAL A 204 -12.38 7.29 -9.06
CA VAL A 204 -11.34 7.12 -10.07
C VAL A 204 -11.31 5.67 -10.58
N GLN A 205 -11.15 5.53 -11.90
CA GLN A 205 -10.99 4.24 -12.54
C GLN A 205 -9.61 3.64 -12.22
N VAL A 206 -9.61 2.34 -11.95
CA VAL A 206 -8.39 1.55 -11.79
C VAL A 206 -8.09 0.89 -13.13
N LEU A 207 -7.03 1.37 -13.78
CA LEU A 207 -6.54 0.86 -15.05
C LEU A 207 -5.48 -0.22 -14.78
N ARG A 208 -5.29 -1.14 -15.74
CA ARG A 208 -4.14 -2.06 -15.72
C ARG A 208 -3.02 -1.45 -16.55
N ASP A 209 -1.79 -1.76 -16.18
CA ASP A 209 -0.63 -1.39 -16.98
C ASP A 209 -0.58 -2.20 -18.29
N VAL A 210 -1.13 -1.61 -19.35
CA VAL A 210 -1.11 -2.16 -20.71
C VAL A 210 0.26 -1.99 -21.34
N VAL A 211 1.02 -0.95 -20.98
CA VAL A 211 2.30 -0.63 -21.62
C VAL A 211 3.33 -1.71 -21.27
N SER A 212 3.49 -2.03 -19.99
CA SER A 212 4.41 -3.12 -19.61
C SER A 212 3.94 -4.46 -20.13
N ALA A 213 2.62 -4.68 -20.24
CA ALA A 213 2.08 -5.91 -20.83
C ALA A 213 2.45 -6.04 -22.31
N GLU A 214 2.28 -4.99 -23.10
CA GLU A 214 2.65 -4.96 -24.51
C GLU A 214 4.16 -5.13 -24.71
N CYS A 215 4.99 -4.43 -23.92
CA CYS A 215 6.44 -4.60 -23.96
C CYS A 215 6.86 -6.04 -23.64
N LEU A 216 6.26 -6.67 -22.62
CA LEU A 216 6.56 -8.06 -22.28
C LEU A 216 6.15 -9.04 -23.38
N LEU A 217 5.00 -8.82 -24.02
CA LEU A 217 4.53 -9.65 -25.13
C LEU A 217 5.46 -9.60 -26.35
N GLN A 218 6.19 -8.49 -26.55
CA GLN A 218 7.20 -8.38 -27.62
C GLN A 218 8.46 -9.20 -27.33
N HIS A 219 8.78 -9.44 -26.05
CA HIS A 219 10.01 -10.12 -25.64
C HIS A 219 9.80 -11.57 -25.20
N LEU A 220 8.59 -11.96 -24.84
CA LEU A 220 8.25 -13.33 -24.46
C LEU A 220 7.86 -14.13 -25.71
N PRO A 221 8.61 -15.19 -26.08
CA PRO A 221 8.13 -16.13 -27.07
C PRO A 221 6.91 -16.86 -26.51
N LEU A 222 5.73 -16.53 -27.02
CA LEU A 222 4.48 -17.17 -26.63
C LEU A 222 4.54 -18.65 -27.01
N GLN A 223 4.85 -19.52 -26.03
CA GLN A 223 4.77 -20.95 -26.22
C GLN A 223 3.30 -21.37 -26.12
N LEU A 224 2.80 -21.95 -27.21
CA LEU A 224 1.48 -22.56 -27.24
C LEU A 224 1.45 -23.76 -26.27
N ILE A 225 0.68 -23.66 -25.18
CA ILE A 225 0.37 -24.82 -24.32
C ILE A 225 -0.58 -25.72 -25.11
N ARG A 226 -0.08 -26.86 -25.60
CA ARG A 226 -0.85 -27.85 -26.36
C ARG A 226 -1.38 -28.95 -25.45
N ASP A 227 -2.13 -28.59 -24.41
CA ASP A 227 -2.73 -29.56 -23.51
C ASP A 227 -4.25 -29.61 -23.69
N SER A 228 -4.76 -30.76 -24.12
CA SER A 228 -6.16 -30.95 -24.54
C SER A 228 -7.15 -30.90 -23.38
N PHE A 229 -6.69 -31.15 -22.16
CA PHE A 229 -7.53 -31.16 -20.95
C PHE A 229 -7.89 -29.75 -20.46
N LEU A 230 -7.10 -28.73 -20.81
CA LEU A 230 -7.30 -27.33 -20.41
C LEU A 230 -8.12 -26.52 -21.42
N ALA A 231 -8.51 -27.11 -22.54
CA ALA A 231 -9.27 -26.46 -23.59
C ALA A 231 -10.77 -26.40 -23.22
N ILE A 232 -11.23 -25.27 -22.72
CA ILE A 232 -12.67 -25.01 -22.56
C ILE A 232 -13.28 -24.83 -23.97
N GLN A 233 -14.03 -25.83 -24.43
CA GLN A 233 -14.84 -25.73 -25.64
C GLN A 233 -15.99 -24.74 -25.43
N ARG A 234 -15.93 -23.55 -26.03
CA ARG A 234 -17.13 -22.71 -26.23
C ARG A 234 -18.00 -23.35 -27.30
N THR A 235 -19.13 -23.91 -26.89
CA THR A 235 -20.23 -24.31 -27.77
C THR A 235 -21.43 -23.42 -27.50
N SER A 236 -21.53 -22.28 -28.18
CA SER A 236 -22.80 -21.55 -28.28
C SER A 236 -22.79 -20.63 -29.49
N ALA A 237 -23.79 -20.82 -30.36
CA ALA A 237 -23.98 -20.16 -31.64
C ALA A 237 -24.74 -18.84 -31.52
N GLU A 238 -24.30 -17.94 -30.63
CA GLU A 238 -24.88 -16.59 -30.51
C GLU A 238 -23.73 -15.57 -30.42
N ASP A 239 -23.46 -14.95 -31.57
CA ASP A 239 -22.70 -13.72 -31.68
C ASP A 239 -23.48 -12.62 -30.94
N GLU A 240 -23.12 -12.33 -29.69
CA GLU A 240 -23.20 -11.01 -29.04
C GLU A 240 -22.87 -11.12 -27.53
N ALA A 241 -21.59 -10.96 -27.16
CA ALA A 241 -21.15 -10.62 -25.80
C ALA A 241 -19.74 -9.97 -25.83
N PRO A 242 -19.42 -9.05 -24.90
CA PRO A 242 -18.47 -7.97 -25.14
C PRO A 242 -17.02 -8.45 -25.21
N VAL A 243 -16.26 -7.83 -26.11
CA VAL A 243 -14.80 -7.91 -26.16
C VAL A 243 -14.26 -7.35 -24.85
N ASP A 244 -13.80 -8.24 -23.97
CA ASP A 244 -13.06 -7.85 -22.77
C ASP A 244 -11.72 -7.28 -23.23
N ARG A 245 -11.50 -5.98 -23.00
CA ARG A 245 -10.38 -5.16 -23.54
C ARG A 245 -8.97 -5.56 -23.06
N LEU A 246 -8.80 -6.77 -22.54
CA LEU A 246 -7.53 -7.34 -22.12
C LEU A 246 -7.14 -8.62 -22.85
N GLY A 247 -7.96 -9.13 -23.78
CA GLY A 247 -7.54 -9.96 -24.91
C GLY A 247 -6.51 -11.08 -24.68
N LEU A 248 -6.37 -11.63 -23.47
CA LEU A 248 -5.49 -12.76 -23.21
C LEU A 248 -6.27 -14.05 -23.42
N TYR A 249 -6.51 -14.37 -24.68
CA TYR A 249 -6.80 -15.72 -25.16
C TYR A 249 -5.93 -15.98 -26.38
N ILE A 250 -4.79 -16.60 -26.16
CA ILE A 250 -4.05 -17.35 -27.20
C ILE A 250 -4.68 -18.75 -27.10
N LEU A 251 -5.21 -19.39 -28.14
CA LEU A 251 -4.49 -20.20 -29.13
C LEU A 251 -5.34 -20.43 -30.38
N THR A 252 -4.78 -20.13 -31.55
CA THR A 252 -5.45 -20.28 -32.86
C THR A 252 -5.02 -21.54 -33.62
N SER A 253 -6.07 -22.17 -34.17
CA SER A 253 -6.24 -22.96 -35.39
C SER A 253 -5.36 -24.18 -35.73
N MET A 254 -6.08 -25.31 -35.84
CA MET A 254 -6.14 -26.27 -36.97
C MET A 254 -5.15 -26.08 -38.13
N CYS A 255 -4.36 -27.13 -38.39
CA CYS A 255 -3.92 -27.75 -39.67
C CYS A 255 -2.81 -28.76 -39.28
N ASN A 256 -2.84 -30.08 -39.53
CA ASN A 256 -3.60 -30.96 -40.43
C ASN A 256 -4.14 -32.18 -39.67
#